data_AF-A0A2N6DIF9-F1
#
_entry.id   AF-A0A2N6DIF9-F1
#
_cell.length_a   1.000
_cell.length_b   1.000
_cell.length_c   1.000
_cell.angle_alpha   90.00
_cell.angle_beta   90.00
_cell.angle_gamma   90.00
#
_symmetry.space_group_name_H-M   'P 1'
#
loop_
_entity.id
_entity.type
_entity.pdbx_description
1 polymer ?
#
loop_
_entity_poly.entity_id
_entity_poly.type
_entity_poly.pdbx_seq_one_letter_code
_entity_poly.pdbx_strand_id
1 'polypeptide(L)'
;MNRYIVIKGLGFVVGLVLAAAVVNAAGLEEKVVEHRLSNGLQLLIVERPETPVVTAYITIGVGAVDETSETRGVAHLLEHMLFKGTKTLGTTDYAKEKPLLDQIELVGSELDRLKIDSRSDPVRVSQLEQQLAELQSEHKQFVVKDEFSRIYSENGGVGYNAFTSKDLTTYLVSLPANKLELWALVESDRMKNPVLREFYTERDVIREERRRSYETSPRGLLYETLIANAYTVHPYRDPIIG
;
A
#
# COMPACT_ATOMS: atom_id res chain seq x y z
N MET A 1 -77.86 43.25 30.22
CA MET A 1 -77.05 43.50 31.42
C MET A 1 -76.30 42.22 31.75
N ASN A 2 -74.96 42.29 31.86
CA ASN A 2 -73.95 41.38 32.47
C ASN A 2 -74.40 40.00 33.03
N ARG A 3 -73.62 38.91 33.07
CA ARG A 3 -72.26 38.46 32.66
C ARG A 3 -72.13 37.00 33.19
N TYR A 4 -71.11 36.27 32.70
CA TYR A 4 -70.32 35.17 33.34
C TYR A 4 -70.47 33.70 32.84
N ILE A 5 -69.48 33.36 31.99
CA ILE A 5 -68.61 32.17 31.83
C ILE A 5 -68.66 31.07 32.92
N VAL A 6 -68.63 29.77 32.54
CA VAL A 6 -67.61 28.73 32.88
C VAL A 6 -67.64 27.55 31.87
N ILE A 7 -66.44 27.06 31.56
CA ILE A 7 -65.96 26.10 30.55
C ILE A 7 -66.13 24.61 30.99
N LYS A 8 -66.29 23.66 30.04
CA LYS A 8 -65.49 22.40 29.88
C LYS A 8 -66.15 21.42 28.89
N GLY A 9 -65.39 20.92 27.92
CA GLY A 9 -65.84 19.83 27.05
C GLY A 9 -65.02 19.69 25.76
N LEU A 10 -63.77 19.28 25.92
CA LEU A 10 -62.80 18.96 24.87
C LEU A 10 -63.26 17.73 24.06
N GLY A 11 -63.20 17.79 22.73
CA GLY A 11 -63.17 16.58 21.90
C GLY A 11 -63.79 16.71 20.51
N PHE A 12 -63.00 17.11 19.51
CA PHE A 12 -63.07 16.43 18.21
C PHE A 12 -61.71 16.48 17.51
N VAL A 13 -61.33 15.32 17.01
CA VAL A 13 -59.98 14.89 16.63
C VAL A 13 -59.57 15.51 15.31
N VAL A 14 -58.40 16.16 15.29
CA VAL A 14 -57.67 16.51 14.07
C VAL A 14 -57.06 15.22 13.53
N GLY A 15 -57.63 14.67 12.46
CA GLY A 15 -57.07 13.55 11.72
C GLY A 15 -55.85 13.98 10.93
N LEU A 16 -54.68 13.94 11.56
CA LEU A 16 -53.38 14.13 10.95
C LEU A 16 -52.99 12.81 10.26
N VAL A 17 -53.25 12.70 8.96
CA VAL A 17 -52.65 11.63 8.14
C VAL A 17 -51.20 12.03 7.89
N LEU A 18 -50.33 11.69 8.84
CA LEU A 18 -48.90 11.54 8.60
C LEU A 18 -48.74 10.29 7.74
N ALA A 19 -48.78 10.47 6.42
CA ALA A 19 -48.14 9.51 5.53
C ALA A 19 -46.64 9.58 5.85
N ALA A 20 -46.17 8.67 6.71
CA ALA A 20 -44.76 8.42 6.86
C ALA A 20 -44.27 7.93 5.50
N ALA A 21 -43.71 8.85 4.70
CA ALA A 21 -42.87 8.47 3.60
C ALA A 21 -41.72 7.66 4.21
N VAL A 22 -41.79 6.34 4.10
CA VAL A 22 -40.63 5.48 4.32
C VAL A 22 -39.69 5.83 3.18
N VAL A 23 -38.86 6.83 3.41
CA VAL A 23 -37.70 7.09 2.56
C VAL A 23 -36.80 5.88 2.80
N ASN A 24 -36.88 4.89 1.92
CA ASN A 24 -35.81 3.90 1.80
C ASN A 24 -34.57 4.70 1.40
N ALA A 25 -33.76 5.05 2.39
CA ALA A 25 -32.40 5.46 2.13
C ALA A 25 -31.72 4.21 1.60
N ALA A 26 -31.60 4.10 0.27
CA ALA A 26 -30.82 3.04 -0.36
C ALA A 26 -29.46 3.01 0.35
N GLY A 27 -29.20 1.92 1.06
CA GLY A 27 -27.99 1.76 1.84
C GLY A 27 -26.77 1.84 0.94
N LEU A 28 -25.60 2.17 1.48
CA LEU A 28 -24.35 2.12 0.70
C LEU A 28 -24.17 0.76 0.02
N GLU A 29 -24.56 -0.31 0.70
CA GLU A 29 -24.55 -1.70 0.21
C GLU A 29 -25.29 -1.87 -1.12
N GLU A 30 -26.48 -1.27 -1.26
CA GLU A 30 -27.28 -1.36 -2.50
C GLU A 30 -26.63 -0.61 -3.68
N LYS A 31 -25.66 0.27 -3.42
CA LYS A 31 -24.92 1.02 -4.44
C LYS A 31 -23.60 0.35 -4.83
N VAL A 32 -23.17 -0.69 -4.11
CA VAL A 32 -21.95 -1.42 -4.45
C VAL A 32 -22.26 -2.40 -5.57
N VAL A 33 -21.64 -2.20 -6.72
CA VAL A 33 -21.63 -3.18 -7.80
C VAL A 33 -20.39 -4.04 -7.65
N GLU A 34 -20.60 -5.34 -7.43
CA GLU A 34 -19.53 -6.32 -7.33
C GLU A 34 -19.33 -7.04 -8.66
N HIS A 35 -18.07 -7.14 -9.08
CA HIS A 35 -17.65 -7.95 -10.21
C HIS A 35 -16.50 -8.87 -9.81
N ARG A 36 -16.53 -10.10 -10.32
CA ARG A 36 -15.43 -11.04 -10.19
C ARG A 36 -14.84 -11.35 -11.55
N LEU A 37 -13.56 -11.05 -11.73
CA LEU A 37 -12.83 -11.33 -12.95
C LEU A 37 -12.47 -12.82 -13.03
N SER A 38 -12.14 -13.30 -14.24
CA SER A 38 -11.80 -14.70 -14.49
C SER A 38 -10.53 -15.17 -13.76
N ASN A 39 -9.63 -14.25 -13.42
CA ASN A 39 -8.43 -14.52 -12.62
C ASN A 39 -8.71 -14.51 -11.09
N GLY A 40 -9.96 -14.31 -10.67
CA GLY A 40 -10.38 -14.31 -9.27
C GLY A 40 -10.34 -12.94 -8.58
N LEU A 41 -9.82 -11.88 -9.24
CA LEU A 41 -9.83 -10.53 -8.70
C LEU A 41 -11.28 -10.06 -8.49
N GLN A 42 -11.56 -9.56 -7.28
CA GLN A 42 -12.84 -8.97 -6.92
C GLN A 42 -12.75 -7.46 -7.09
N LEU A 43 -13.70 -6.88 -7.81
CA LEU A 43 -13.82 -5.45 -8.05
C LEU A 43 -15.12 -4.95 -7.43
N LEU A 44 -15.00 -4.00 -6.51
CA LEU A 44 -16.12 -3.35 -5.86
C LEU A 44 -16.19 -1.92 -6.38
N ILE A 45 -17.32 -1.55 -7.01
CA ILE A 45 -17.51 -0.24 -7.63
C ILE A 45 -18.67 0.45 -6.94
N VAL A 46 -18.49 1.72 -6.58
CA VAL A 46 -19.56 2.58 -6.11
C VAL A 46 -19.59 3.83 -6.99
N GLU A 47 -20.59 3.92 -7.85
CA GLU A 47 -20.75 5.08 -8.74
C GLU A 47 -21.32 6.28 -7.95
N ARG A 48 -20.65 7.42 -8.08
CA ARG A 48 -20.94 8.68 -7.39
C ARG A 48 -20.77 9.84 -8.37
N PRO A 49 -21.84 10.27 -9.07
CA PRO A 49 -21.74 11.23 -10.17
C PRO A 49 -21.53 12.68 -9.73
N GLU A 50 -21.39 12.94 -8.42
CA GLU A 50 -21.29 14.29 -7.86
C GLU A 50 -19.98 14.99 -8.21
N THR A 51 -18.90 14.23 -8.39
CA THR A 51 -17.59 14.76 -8.81
C THR A 51 -16.99 13.90 -9.93
N PRO A 52 -16.33 14.49 -10.94
CA PRO A 52 -15.72 13.76 -12.04
C PRO A 52 -14.37 13.16 -11.64
N VAL A 53 -14.31 12.47 -10.50
CA VAL A 53 -13.11 11.87 -9.90
C VAL A 53 -13.38 10.39 -9.62
N VAL A 54 -12.37 9.57 -9.88
CA VAL A 54 -12.32 8.18 -9.41
C VAL A 54 -11.21 8.05 -8.37
N THR A 55 -11.52 7.42 -7.24
CA THR A 55 -10.52 7.00 -6.27
C THR A 55 -10.45 5.49 -6.31
N ALA A 56 -9.25 4.97 -6.57
CA ALA A 56 -9.02 3.54 -6.69
C ALA A 56 -8.13 3.06 -5.55
N TYR A 57 -8.48 1.89 -5.02
CA TYR A 57 -7.72 1.14 -4.02
C TYR A 57 -7.45 -0.25 -4.58
N ILE A 58 -6.20 -0.70 -4.49
CA ILE A 58 -5.83 -2.11 -4.69
C ILE A 58 -5.36 -2.62 -3.35
N THR A 59 -6.15 -3.47 -2.73
CA THR A 59 -5.84 -4.08 -1.44
C THR A 59 -5.54 -5.55 -1.65
N ILE A 60 -4.37 -5.96 -1.16
CA ILE A 60 -3.92 -7.34 -1.16
C ILE A 60 -4.14 -7.86 0.26
N GLY A 61 -4.79 -9.02 0.36
CA GLY A 61 -5.07 -9.73 1.61
C GLY A 61 -3.84 -10.38 2.23
N VAL A 62 -2.71 -9.66 2.26
CA VAL A 62 -1.44 -10.07 2.84
C VAL A 62 -0.86 -8.87 3.57
N GLY A 63 -0.36 -9.08 4.79
CA GLY A 63 0.36 -8.08 5.57
C GLY A 63 1.45 -8.71 6.42
N ALA A 64 1.92 -7.98 7.43
CA ALA A 64 3.00 -8.46 8.31
C ALA A 64 2.63 -9.73 9.12
N VAL A 65 1.34 -10.06 9.28
CA VAL A 65 0.91 -11.28 10.00
C VAL A 65 1.24 -12.56 9.23
N ASP A 66 1.40 -12.47 7.92
CA ASP A 66 1.69 -13.61 7.04
C ASP A 66 3.19 -13.92 6.94
N GLU A 67 4.03 -13.13 7.62
CA GLU A 67 5.47 -13.29 7.62
C GLU A 67 5.93 -14.35 8.62
N THR A 68 7.12 -14.89 8.37
CA THR A 68 7.83 -15.80 9.29
C THR A 68 8.95 -15.05 10.01
N SER A 69 9.56 -15.71 11.01
CA SER A 69 10.75 -15.16 11.67
C SER A 69 11.93 -14.90 10.72
N GLU A 70 11.96 -15.56 9.56
CA GLU A 70 13.02 -15.42 8.54
C GLU A 70 12.70 -14.33 7.50
N THR A 71 11.45 -13.87 7.42
CA THR A 71 10.96 -12.98 6.36
C THR A 71 10.27 -11.72 6.92
N ARG A 72 10.62 -11.31 8.13
CA ARG A 72 10.03 -10.13 8.77
C ARG A 72 10.29 -8.86 7.96
N GLY A 73 9.26 -8.03 7.83
CA GLY A 73 9.29 -6.78 7.07
C GLY A 73 9.25 -6.95 5.55
N VAL A 74 9.12 -8.17 5.02
CA VAL A 74 9.07 -8.41 3.57
C VAL A 74 7.81 -7.85 2.93
N ALA A 75 6.66 -7.83 3.61
CA ALA A 75 5.44 -7.21 3.10
C ALA A 75 5.64 -5.69 2.92
N HIS A 76 6.23 -5.03 3.91
CA HIS A 76 6.57 -3.62 3.84
C HIS A 76 7.67 -3.32 2.81
N LEU A 77 8.69 -4.17 2.73
CA LEU A 77 9.72 -4.05 1.69
C LEU A 77 9.11 -4.19 0.29
N LEU A 78 8.25 -5.18 0.06
CA LEU A 78 7.58 -5.36 -1.22
C LEU A 78 6.70 -4.16 -1.57
N GLU A 79 6.06 -3.53 -0.57
CA GLU A 79 5.35 -2.27 -0.75
C GLU A 79 6.22 -1.23 -1.45
N HIS A 80 7.41 -0.97 -0.90
CA HIS A 80 8.39 -0.05 -1.47
C HIS A 80 8.87 -0.51 -2.85
N MET A 81 9.14 -1.81 -3.00
CA MET A 81 9.69 -2.35 -4.25
C MET A 81 8.70 -2.24 -5.42
N LEU A 82 7.38 -2.29 -5.19
CA LEU A 82 6.41 -2.11 -6.27
C LEU A 82 6.40 -0.68 -6.84
N PHE A 83 7.00 0.30 -6.17
CA PHE A 83 7.22 1.64 -6.74
C PHE A 83 8.47 1.74 -7.64
N LYS A 84 9.33 0.71 -7.65
CA LYS A 84 10.61 0.71 -8.38
C LYS A 84 10.47 0.36 -9.87
N GLY A 85 9.24 0.21 -10.34
CA GLY A 85 8.91 0.08 -11.75
C GLY A 85 8.65 -1.36 -12.19
N THR A 86 8.50 -1.50 -13.50
CA THR A 86 8.18 -2.76 -14.19
C THR A 86 9.11 -2.97 -15.37
N LYS A 87 8.89 -4.01 -16.16
CA LYS A 87 9.61 -4.21 -17.43
C LYS A 87 9.38 -3.08 -18.44
N THR A 88 8.35 -2.26 -18.27
CA THR A 88 7.98 -1.20 -19.22
C THR A 88 8.08 0.22 -18.63
N LEU A 89 7.91 0.37 -17.32
CA LEU A 89 7.94 1.64 -16.60
C LEU A 89 9.10 1.68 -15.59
N GLY A 90 9.70 2.85 -15.38
CA GLY A 90 10.82 3.03 -14.45
C GLY A 90 12.18 2.61 -14.99
N THR A 91 12.29 2.43 -16.31
CA THR A 91 13.54 2.06 -16.99
C THR A 91 13.66 2.70 -18.36
N THR A 92 14.89 3.00 -18.80
CA THR A 92 15.17 3.48 -20.16
C THR A 92 15.35 2.34 -21.17
N ASP A 93 15.83 1.18 -20.73
CA ASP A 93 16.06 -0.01 -21.57
C ASP A 93 16.15 -1.28 -20.69
N TYR A 94 15.00 -1.94 -20.46
CA TYR A 94 14.95 -3.14 -19.63
C TYR A 94 15.83 -4.29 -20.15
N ALA A 95 15.97 -4.41 -21.47
CA ALA A 95 16.73 -5.51 -22.07
C ALA A 95 18.22 -5.42 -21.74
N LYS A 96 18.77 -4.19 -21.69
CA LYS A 96 20.16 -3.95 -21.24
C LYS A 96 20.30 -3.88 -19.73
N GLU A 97 19.24 -3.47 -19.04
CA GLU A 97 19.21 -3.41 -17.57
C GLU A 97 19.23 -4.80 -16.93
N LYS A 98 18.46 -5.75 -17.48
CA LYS A 98 18.23 -7.07 -16.88
C LYS A 98 19.51 -7.87 -16.57
N PRO A 99 20.53 -7.94 -17.45
CA PRO A 99 21.78 -8.62 -17.13
C PRO A 99 22.54 -8.01 -15.93
N LEU A 100 22.40 -6.70 -15.68
CA LEU A 100 22.99 -6.05 -14.51
C LEU A 100 22.21 -6.39 -13.24
N LEU A 101 20.87 -6.38 -13.32
CA LEU A 101 20.01 -6.80 -12.21
C LEU A 101 20.31 -8.24 -11.77
N ASP A 102 20.51 -9.15 -12.72
CA ASP A 102 20.86 -10.54 -12.43
C ASP A 102 22.21 -10.66 -11.72
N GLN A 103 23.20 -9.87 -12.14
CA GLN A 103 24.51 -9.84 -11.46
C GLN A 103 24.42 -9.22 -10.06
N ILE A 104 23.62 -8.17 -9.89
CA ILE A 104 23.35 -7.54 -8.60
C ILE A 104 22.72 -8.55 -7.63
N GLU A 105 21.72 -9.30 -8.08
CA GLU A 105 21.08 -10.35 -7.28
C GLU A 105 22.07 -11.44 -6.87
N LEU A 106 22.89 -11.93 -7.81
CA LEU A 106 23.89 -12.96 -7.54
C LEU A 106 24.94 -12.50 -6.51
N VAL A 107 25.55 -11.34 -6.76
CA VAL A 107 26.59 -10.76 -5.90
C VAL A 107 26.03 -10.41 -4.53
N GLY A 108 24.87 -9.76 -4.49
CA GLY A 108 24.27 -9.32 -3.24
C GLY A 108 23.73 -10.49 -2.40
N SER A 109 23.19 -11.55 -3.01
CA SER A 109 22.78 -12.76 -2.28
C SER A 109 23.97 -13.53 -1.71
N GLU A 110 25.09 -13.60 -2.46
CA GLU A 110 26.34 -14.17 -1.93
C GLU A 110 26.87 -13.34 -0.76
N LEU A 111 26.85 -12.01 -0.88
CA LEU A 111 27.27 -11.09 0.17
C LEU A 111 26.42 -11.25 1.44
N ASP A 112 25.10 -11.30 1.31
CA ASP A 112 24.18 -11.48 2.44
C ASP A 112 24.46 -12.81 3.15
N ARG A 113 24.68 -13.91 2.40
CA ARG A 113 25.04 -15.21 2.98
C ARG A 113 26.36 -15.15 3.76
N LEU A 114 27.38 -14.49 3.22
CA LEU A 114 28.68 -14.37 3.89
C LEU A 114 28.61 -13.48 5.13
N LYS A 115 27.80 -12.42 5.11
CA LYS A 115 27.61 -11.55 6.29
C LYS A 115 26.95 -12.25 7.47
N ILE A 116 26.16 -13.30 7.22
CA ILE A 116 25.53 -14.11 8.27
C ILE A 116 26.54 -15.10 8.89
N ASP A 117 27.49 -15.66 8.11
CA ASP A 117 28.51 -16.57 8.64
C ASP A 117 29.66 -15.81 9.30
N SER A 118 29.78 -15.93 10.63
CA SER A 118 30.81 -15.26 11.43
C SER A 118 32.25 -15.71 11.14
N ARG A 119 32.43 -16.76 10.32
CA ARG A 119 33.76 -17.27 9.89
C ARG A 119 34.15 -16.83 8.48
N SER A 120 33.32 -16.02 7.83
CA SER A 120 33.57 -15.56 6.46
C SER A 120 34.87 -14.76 6.34
N ASP A 121 35.53 -14.91 5.19
CA ASP A 121 36.74 -14.15 4.85
C ASP A 121 36.40 -12.66 4.68
N PRO A 122 36.95 -11.76 5.52
CA PRO A 122 36.70 -10.33 5.44
C PRO A 122 37.12 -9.72 4.10
N VAL A 123 38.15 -10.27 3.45
CA VAL A 123 38.63 -9.79 2.15
C VAL A 123 37.58 -10.07 1.07
N ARG A 124 37.01 -11.27 1.06
CA ARG A 124 35.95 -11.64 0.10
C ARG A 124 34.69 -10.79 0.29
N VAL A 125 34.30 -10.51 1.55
CA VAL A 125 33.16 -9.63 1.84
C VAL A 125 33.39 -8.23 1.27
N SER A 126 34.57 -7.63 1.53
CA SER A 126 34.89 -6.29 1.03
C SER A 126 34.93 -6.23 -0.51
N GLN A 127 35.43 -7.28 -1.17
CA GLN A 127 35.41 -7.38 -2.63
C GLN A 127 33.98 -7.41 -3.20
N LEU A 128 33.10 -8.20 -2.60
CA LEU A 128 31.70 -8.29 -3.02
C LEU A 128 30.94 -6.99 -2.77
N GLU A 129 31.23 -6.28 -1.67
CA GLU A 129 30.68 -4.94 -1.41
C GLU A 129 31.08 -3.94 -2.50
N GLN A 130 32.36 -3.92 -2.89
CA GLN A 130 32.83 -3.06 -3.97
C GLN A 130 32.17 -3.45 -5.30
N GLN A 131 32.12 -4.75 -5.63
CA GLN A 131 31.50 -5.24 -6.86
C GLN A 131 30.01 -4.88 -6.92
N LEU A 132 29.28 -5.03 -5.80
CA LEU A 132 27.87 -4.64 -5.73
C LEU A 132 27.70 -3.13 -5.96
N ALA A 133 28.55 -2.30 -5.34
CA ALA A 133 28.49 -0.85 -5.50
C ALA A 133 28.77 -0.41 -6.95
N GLU A 134 29.73 -1.05 -7.61
CA GLU A 134 30.05 -0.81 -9.03
C GLU A 134 28.87 -1.18 -9.94
N LEU A 135 28.32 -2.38 -9.76
CA LEU A 135 27.14 -2.84 -10.51
C LEU A 135 25.93 -1.93 -10.29
N GLN A 136 25.65 -1.51 -9.06
CA GLN A 136 24.58 -0.57 -8.75
C GLN A 136 24.83 0.82 -9.37
N SER A 137 26.08 1.25 -9.44
CA SER A 137 26.45 2.52 -10.09
C SER A 137 26.21 2.47 -11.60
N GLU A 138 26.58 1.37 -12.26
CA GLU A 138 26.31 1.16 -13.68
C GLU A 138 24.81 1.04 -13.95
N HIS A 139 24.09 0.28 -13.12
CA HIS A 139 22.65 0.07 -13.23
C HIS A 139 21.83 1.37 -13.18
N LYS A 140 22.26 2.37 -12.39
CA LYS A 140 21.58 3.67 -12.24
C LYS A 140 21.30 4.39 -13.56
N GLN A 141 22.11 4.18 -14.60
CA GLN A 141 21.89 4.82 -15.91
C GLN A 141 20.57 4.39 -16.57
N PHE A 142 20.05 3.22 -16.20
CA PHE A 142 18.80 2.69 -16.72
C PHE A 142 17.60 3.13 -15.91
N VAL A 143 17.78 3.56 -14.66
CA VAL A 143 16.68 3.83 -13.74
C VAL A 143 16.01 5.17 -14.07
N VAL A 144 14.70 5.12 -14.32
CA VAL A 144 13.85 6.31 -14.40
C VAL A 144 13.11 6.45 -13.08
N LYS A 145 13.54 7.42 -12.26
CA LYS A 145 12.99 7.62 -10.91
C LYS A 145 11.57 8.16 -10.95
N ASP A 146 10.78 7.72 -9.98
CA ASP A 146 9.43 8.24 -9.68
C ASP A 146 8.46 8.21 -10.87
N GLU A 147 8.67 7.29 -11.81
CA GLU A 147 7.93 7.25 -13.08
C GLU A 147 6.42 7.09 -12.90
N PHE A 148 5.98 6.24 -11.97
CA PHE A 148 4.54 6.10 -11.65
C PHE A 148 3.94 7.39 -11.10
N SER A 149 4.63 8.03 -10.15
CA SER A 149 4.19 9.28 -9.53
C SER A 149 4.12 10.39 -10.57
N ARG A 150 5.12 10.46 -11.46
CA ARG A 150 5.16 11.38 -12.59
C ARG A 150 3.96 11.17 -13.52
N ILE A 151 3.72 9.94 -13.99
CA ILE A 151 2.58 9.61 -14.86
C ILE A 151 1.25 10.01 -14.22
N TYR A 152 1.04 9.69 -12.94
CA TYR A 152 -0.20 10.07 -12.27
C TYR A 152 -0.31 11.57 -12.10
N SER A 153 0.72 12.26 -11.62
CA SER A 153 0.70 13.72 -11.42
C SER A 153 0.46 14.50 -12.72
N GLU A 154 1.09 14.11 -13.83
CA GLU A 154 0.87 14.70 -15.16
C GLU A 154 -0.56 14.50 -15.69
N ASN A 155 -1.27 13.50 -15.17
CA ASN A 155 -2.65 13.19 -15.51
C ASN A 155 -3.67 13.66 -14.46
N GLY A 156 -3.26 14.55 -13.55
CA GLY A 156 -4.14 15.13 -12.52
C GLY A 156 -4.36 14.22 -11.31
N GLY A 157 -3.51 13.21 -11.12
CA GLY A 157 -3.55 12.29 -10.01
C GLY A 157 -3.12 12.94 -8.69
N VAL A 158 -3.84 12.62 -7.62
CA VAL A 158 -3.57 13.08 -6.25
C VAL A 158 -3.68 11.93 -5.27
N GLY A 159 -2.95 12.02 -4.16
CA GLY A 159 -2.98 11.00 -3.11
C GLY A 159 -2.42 9.65 -3.57
N TYR A 160 -1.51 9.63 -4.55
CA TYR A 160 -0.76 8.42 -4.91
C TYR A 160 0.08 7.98 -3.72
N ASN A 161 -0.26 6.84 -3.13
CA ASN A 161 0.38 6.34 -1.93
C ASN A 161 0.21 4.82 -1.78
N ALA A 162 0.89 4.25 -0.80
CA ALA A 162 0.63 2.91 -0.30
C ALA A 162 0.79 2.86 1.22
N PHE A 163 0.35 1.76 1.81
CA PHE A 163 0.66 1.41 3.18
C PHE A 163 0.50 -0.10 3.40
N THR A 164 1.30 -0.62 4.32
CA THR A 164 1.23 -1.98 4.83
C THR A 164 0.77 -1.96 6.28
N SER A 165 -0.12 -2.89 6.59
CA SER A 165 -0.65 -3.13 7.93
C SER A 165 -0.29 -4.54 8.38
N LYS A 166 -0.88 -4.97 9.50
CA LYS A 166 -0.76 -6.36 9.95
C LYS A 166 -1.40 -7.33 8.96
N ASP A 167 -2.54 -6.96 8.37
CA ASP A 167 -3.36 -7.90 7.61
C ASP A 167 -3.40 -7.61 6.11
N LEU A 168 -3.07 -6.37 5.71
CA LEU A 168 -3.29 -5.87 4.35
C LEU A 168 -2.14 -4.96 3.89
N THR A 169 -1.82 -5.03 2.61
CA THR A 169 -1.05 -4.01 1.87
C THR A 169 -1.95 -3.36 0.84
N THR A 170 -1.98 -2.04 0.82
CA THR A 170 -2.91 -1.27 -0.04
C THR A 170 -2.17 -0.20 -0.81
N TYR A 171 -2.51 -0.09 -2.09
CA TYR A 171 -2.08 0.99 -2.98
C TYR A 171 -3.28 1.84 -3.39
N LEU A 172 -3.13 3.16 -3.41
CA LEU A 172 -4.23 4.07 -3.65
C LEU A 172 -3.81 5.27 -4.50
N VAL A 173 -4.77 5.78 -5.27
CA VAL A 173 -4.66 7.04 -6.02
C VAL A 173 -6.06 7.58 -6.35
N SER A 174 -6.19 8.90 -6.45
CA SER A 174 -7.37 9.56 -7.01
C SER A 174 -7.02 10.24 -8.32
N LEU A 175 -7.88 10.12 -9.32
CA LEU A 175 -7.67 10.60 -10.68
C LEU A 175 -8.96 11.20 -11.25
N PRO A 176 -8.87 12.08 -12.28
CA PRO A 176 -10.05 12.44 -13.07
C PRO A 176 -10.74 11.19 -13.64
N ALA A 177 -12.07 11.16 -13.66
CA ALA A 177 -12.84 9.96 -14.02
C ALA A 177 -12.51 9.40 -15.41
N ASN A 178 -12.10 10.26 -16.36
CA ASN A 178 -11.66 9.85 -17.70
C ASN A 178 -10.25 9.22 -17.75
N LYS A 179 -9.61 8.98 -16.60
CA LYS A 179 -8.28 8.35 -16.48
C LYS A 179 -8.33 6.95 -15.89
N LEU A 180 -9.53 6.36 -15.75
CA LEU A 180 -9.68 5.00 -15.23
C LEU A 180 -8.89 3.96 -16.05
N GLU A 181 -8.87 4.09 -17.38
CA GLU A 181 -8.08 3.19 -18.25
C GLU A 181 -6.58 3.33 -18.01
N LEU A 182 -6.08 4.55 -17.81
CA LEU A 182 -4.67 4.80 -17.48
C LEU A 182 -4.30 4.10 -16.16
N TRP A 183 -5.13 4.25 -15.13
CA TRP A 183 -4.94 3.56 -13.85
C TRP A 183 -4.91 2.04 -14.05
N ALA A 184 -5.88 1.48 -14.78
CA ALA A 184 -5.93 0.03 -15.02
C ALA A 184 -4.67 -0.47 -15.76
N LEU A 185 -4.18 0.27 -16.75
CA LEU A 185 -2.96 -0.07 -17.48
C LEU A 185 -1.71 -0.03 -16.58
N VAL A 186 -1.52 1.06 -15.83
CA VAL A 186 -0.36 1.23 -14.95
C VAL A 186 -0.35 0.17 -13.84
N GLU A 187 -1.48 -0.03 -13.18
CA GLU A 187 -1.57 -0.97 -12.06
C GLU A 187 -1.51 -2.42 -12.49
N SER A 188 -2.13 -2.79 -13.63
CA SER A 188 -2.03 -4.15 -14.13
C SER A 188 -0.60 -4.53 -14.51
N ASP A 189 0.18 -3.60 -15.07
CA ASP A 189 1.59 -3.83 -15.35
C ASP A 189 2.41 -3.91 -14.06
N ARG A 190 2.15 -3.02 -13.09
CA ARG A 190 2.81 -3.04 -11.76
C ARG A 190 2.61 -4.35 -11.03
N MET A 191 1.40 -4.91 -11.07
CA MET A 191 1.07 -6.16 -10.37
C MET A 191 1.57 -7.41 -11.12
N LYS A 192 1.68 -7.35 -12.46
CA LYS A 192 2.04 -8.52 -13.27
C LYS A 192 3.53 -8.60 -13.61
N ASN A 193 4.19 -7.45 -13.82
CA ASN A 193 5.56 -7.37 -14.31
C ASN A 193 6.48 -6.50 -13.43
N PRO A 194 6.39 -6.57 -12.09
CA PRO A 194 7.26 -5.74 -11.25
C PRO A 194 8.73 -6.10 -11.46
N VAL A 195 9.59 -5.10 -11.33
CA VAL A 195 11.04 -5.28 -11.30
C VAL A 195 11.54 -4.62 -10.02
N LEU A 196 12.18 -5.41 -9.16
CA LEU A 196 12.65 -4.99 -7.83
C LEU A 196 13.97 -4.18 -7.95
N ARG A 197 13.94 -3.11 -8.76
CA ARG A 197 15.11 -2.24 -8.99
C ARG A 197 15.53 -1.56 -7.70
N GLU A 198 16.82 -1.30 -7.55
CA GLU A 198 17.37 -0.61 -6.38
C GLU A 198 17.15 -1.36 -5.05
N PHE A 199 16.86 -2.67 -5.07
CA PHE A 199 16.55 -3.48 -3.87
C PHE A 199 17.47 -3.22 -2.67
N TYR A 200 18.79 -3.33 -2.87
CA TYR A 200 19.76 -3.15 -1.78
C TYR A 200 19.77 -1.73 -1.22
N THR A 201 19.60 -0.73 -2.09
CA THR A 201 19.51 0.67 -1.66
C THR A 201 18.23 0.93 -0.88
N GLU A 202 17.11 0.41 -1.35
CA GLU A 202 15.82 0.57 -0.68
C GLU A 202 15.77 -0.16 0.67
N ARG A 203 16.40 -1.33 0.76
CA ARG A 203 16.57 -2.06 2.01
C ARG A 203 17.32 -1.23 3.06
N ASP A 204 18.35 -0.48 2.66
CA ASP A 204 19.07 0.40 3.58
C ASP A 204 18.25 1.64 3.96
N VAL A 205 17.42 2.17 3.06
CA VAL A 205 16.44 3.23 3.38
C VAL A 205 15.45 2.76 4.45
N ILE A 206 14.91 1.55 4.31
CA ILE A 206 13.95 0.96 5.27
C ILE A 206 14.62 0.72 6.63
N ARG A 207 15.91 0.33 6.67
CA ARG A 207 16.66 0.23 7.93
C ARG A 207 16.75 1.57 8.65
N GLU A 208 17.01 2.65 7.92
CA GLU A 208 17.01 3.99 8.52
C GLU A 208 15.61 4.44 8.94
N GLU A 209 14.58 4.05 8.20
CA GLU A 209 13.19 4.27 8.63
C GLU A 209 12.88 3.55 9.94
N ARG A 210 13.25 2.27 10.08
CA ARG A 210 13.09 1.52 11.34
C ARG A 210 13.82 2.22 12.48
N ARG A 211 15.07 2.60 12.26
CA ARG A 211 15.88 3.31 13.26
C ARG A 211 15.20 4.60 13.73
N ARG A 212 14.66 5.38 12.79
CA ARG A 212 13.94 6.63 13.09
C ARG A 212 12.62 6.40 13.81
N SER A 213 11.83 5.43 13.34
CA SER A 213 10.45 5.22 13.78
C SER A 213 10.33 4.40 15.07
N TYR A 214 11.29 3.52 15.35
CA TYR A 214 11.27 2.59 16.48
C TYR A 214 12.46 2.78 17.42
N GLU A 215 13.68 2.60 16.94
CA GLU A 215 14.86 2.51 17.82
C GLU A 215 15.20 3.83 18.51
N THR A 216 15.03 4.94 17.81
CA THR A 216 15.30 6.29 18.32
C THR A 216 14.03 7.04 18.75
N SER A 217 12.87 6.39 18.70
CA SER A 217 11.57 6.95 19.05
C SER A 217 11.05 6.31 20.34
N PRO A 218 10.95 7.05 21.47
CA PRO A 218 10.45 6.49 22.73
C PRO A 218 9.05 5.88 22.61
N ARG A 219 8.19 6.48 21.77
CA ARG A 219 6.84 5.95 21.52
C ARG A 219 6.89 4.66 20.70
N GLY A 220 7.72 4.60 19.66
CA GLY A 220 7.89 3.43 18.82
C GLY A 220 8.41 2.24 19.62
N LEU A 221 9.49 2.44 20.38
CA LEU A 221 10.09 1.43 21.24
C LEU A 221 9.12 0.93 22.32
N LEU A 222 8.37 1.84 22.97
CA LEU A 222 7.35 1.46 23.96
C LEU A 222 6.27 0.59 23.33
N TYR A 223 5.75 0.99 22.17
CA TYR A 223 4.67 0.27 21.51
C TYR A 223 5.13 -1.11 21.02
N GLU A 224 6.30 -1.21 20.39
CA GLU A 224 6.89 -2.49 19.98
C GLU A 224 7.09 -3.42 21.18
N THR A 225 7.68 -2.91 22.27
CA THR A 225 7.88 -3.70 23.49
C THR A 225 6.56 -4.17 24.09
N LEU A 226 5.55 -3.30 24.16
CA LEU A 226 4.22 -3.64 24.66
C LEU A 226 3.60 -4.78 23.85
N ILE A 227 3.57 -4.63 22.53
CA ILE A 227 2.96 -5.59 21.62
C ILE A 227 3.71 -6.93 21.65
N ALA A 228 5.04 -6.92 21.69
CA ALA A 228 5.86 -8.12 21.77
C ALA A 228 5.69 -8.90 23.09
N ASN A 229 5.32 -8.23 24.19
CA ASN A 229 5.03 -8.86 25.48
C ASN A 229 3.55 -9.28 25.61
N ALA A 230 2.62 -8.55 24.99
CA ALA A 230 1.21 -8.90 24.97
C ALA A 230 0.94 -10.17 24.14
N TYR A 231 1.64 -10.31 23.00
CA TYR A 231 1.52 -11.48 22.13
C TYR A 231 2.81 -12.32 22.19
N THR A 232 2.78 -13.44 22.90
CA THR A 232 3.95 -14.31 23.06
C THR A 232 4.13 -15.32 21.92
N VAL A 233 3.06 -15.62 21.18
CA VAL A 233 3.07 -16.58 20.06
C VAL A 233 2.51 -15.98 18.77
N HIS A 234 1.45 -15.17 18.86
CA HIS A 234 0.76 -14.64 17.68
C HIS A 234 1.65 -13.69 16.86
N PRO A 235 1.68 -13.77 15.51
CA PRO A 235 2.58 -12.97 14.65
C PRO A 235 2.40 -11.45 14.79
N TYR A 236 1.24 -10.99 15.27
CA TYR A 236 1.01 -9.57 15.59
C TYR A 236 2.06 -8.95 16.52
N ARG A 237 2.80 -9.79 17.26
CA ARG A 237 3.93 -9.37 18.07
C ARG A 237 5.02 -8.63 17.30
N ASP A 238 5.23 -8.95 16.02
CA ASP A 238 6.36 -8.48 15.23
C ASP A 238 6.01 -7.18 14.50
N PRO A 239 6.82 -6.10 14.57
CA PRO A 239 6.51 -4.83 13.93
C PRO A 239 6.42 -4.97 12.41
N ILE A 240 5.59 -4.13 11.76
CA ILE A 240 5.33 -4.21 10.31
C ILE A 240 6.60 -4.02 9.47
N ILE A 241 7.52 -3.17 9.94
CA ILE A 241 8.77 -2.86 9.25
C ILE A 241 9.82 -3.99 9.37
N GLY A 242 9.54 -5.01 10.18
CA GLY A 242 10.46 -6.09 10.53
C GLY A 242 11.42 -5.72 11.64
#